data_AF-A0A183A299-F1
#
_entry.id   AF-A0A183A299-F1
#
_cell.length_a   1.000
_cell.length_b   1.000
_cell.length_c   1.000
_cell.angle_alpha   90.00
_cell.angle_beta   90.00
_cell.angle_gamma   90.00
#
_symmetry.space_group_name_H-M   'P 1'
#
loop_
_entity.id
_entity.type
_entity.pdbx_description
1 polymer ?
#
loop_
_entity_poly.entity_id
_entity_poly.type
_entity_poly.pdbx_seq_one_letter_code
_entity_poly.pdbx_strand_id
1 'polypeptide(L)'
;MLNQFSLLEHLNKLVSSLEEIQQSLDMYLETKRQIFPRFYFIANDDLLEILGQGRNPEAVMPHMKKCFDNINTLRIEKVTPVRIKAIDC
;
A
#
# COMPACT_ATOMS: atom_id res chain seq x y z
N MET A 1 24.79 -35.74 -15.71
CA MET A 1 23.78 -36.03 -14.67
C MET A 1 23.89 -35.13 -13.43
N LEU A 2 25.08 -34.75 -12.96
CA LEU A 2 25.23 -33.89 -11.75
C LEU A 2 24.64 -32.48 -11.86
N ASN A 3 24.61 -31.88 -13.06
CA ASN A 3 24.20 -30.49 -13.24
C ASN A 3 22.68 -30.25 -13.09
N GLN A 4 21.85 -31.28 -13.34
CA GLN A 4 20.39 -31.14 -13.31
C GLN A 4 19.83 -31.22 -11.88
N PHE A 5 20.47 -32.00 -11.01
CA PHE A 5 20.05 -32.15 -9.62
C PHE A 5 20.33 -30.87 -8.82
N SER A 6 21.51 -30.26 -9.00
CA SER A 6 21.86 -28.97 -8.36
C SER A 6 20.99 -27.82 -8.86
N LEU A 7 20.65 -27.78 -10.16
CA LEU A 7 19.73 -26.77 -10.70
C LEU A 7 18.32 -26.90 -10.11
N LEU A 8 17.81 -28.13 -10.02
CA LEU A 8 16.50 -28.40 -9.43
C LEU A 8 16.44 -27.93 -7.96
N GLU A 9 17.49 -28.21 -7.19
CA GLU A 9 17.58 -27.77 -5.80
C GLU A 9 17.61 -26.23 -5.68
N HIS A 10 18.34 -25.55 -6.58
CA HIS A 10 18.34 -24.09 -6.62
C HIS A 10 16.98 -23.50 -6.98
N LEU A 11 16.29 -24.06 -7.99
CA LEU A 11 14.96 -23.60 -8.38
C LEU A 11 13.96 -23.80 -7.24
N ASN A 12 14.00 -24.94 -6.55
CA ASN A 12 13.14 -25.19 -5.39
C ASN A 12 13.41 -24.20 -4.25
N LYS A 13 14.68 -23.84 -4.00
CA LYS A 13 15.02 -22.79 -3.02
C LYS A 13 14.44 -21.43 -3.41
N LEU A 14 14.55 -21.05 -4.69
CA LEU A 14 13.98 -19.79 -5.18
C LEU A 14 12.45 -19.76 -5.04
N VAL A 15 11.77 -20.86 -5.38
CA VAL A 15 10.32 -20.98 -5.19
C VAL A 15 9.94 -20.82 -3.73
N SER A 16 10.61 -21.54 -2.82
CA SER A 16 10.37 -21.43 -1.38
C SER A 16 10.57 -19.99 -0.87
N SER A 17 11.62 -19.30 -1.32
CA SER A 17 11.85 -17.90 -0.95
C SER A 17 10.77 -16.97 -1.51
N LEU A 18 10.27 -17.20 -2.73
CA LEU A 18 9.17 -16.42 -3.29
C LEU A 18 7.87 -16.64 -2.52
N GLU A 19 7.59 -17.87 -2.08
CA GLU A 19 6.42 -18.19 -1.24
C GLU A 19 6.49 -17.45 0.11
N GLU A 20 7.66 -17.42 0.76
CA GLU A 20 7.86 -16.68 2.02
C GLU A 20 7.65 -15.16 1.85
N ILE A 21 8.15 -14.60 0.75
CA ILE A 21 7.97 -13.18 0.43
C ILE A 21 6.49 -12.88 0.18
N GLN A 22 5.80 -13.73 -0.59
CA GLN A 22 4.38 -13.57 -0.87
C GLN A 22 3.55 -13.62 0.42
N GLN A 23 3.81 -14.59 1.29
CA GLN A 23 3.10 -14.72 2.57
C GLN A 23 3.34 -13.50 3.47
N SER A 24 4.58 -13.01 3.53
CA SER A 24 4.92 -11.80 4.30
C SER A 24 4.22 -10.56 3.75
N LEU A 25 4.12 -10.45 2.43
CA LEU A 25 3.42 -9.35 1.75
C LEU A 25 1.92 -9.39 2.06
N ASP A 26 1.29 -10.57 1.98
CA ASP A 26 -0.14 -10.73 2.28
C ASP A 26 -0.46 -10.38 3.74
N MET A 27 0.38 -10.82 4.69
CA MET A 27 0.26 -10.43 6.10
C MET A 27 0.40 -8.91 6.30
N TYR A 28 1.34 -8.29 5.60
CA TYR A 28 1.53 -6.84 5.66
C TYR A 28 0.32 -6.08 5.13
N LEU A 29 -0.21 -6.48 3.98
CA LEU A 29 -1.41 -5.86 3.39
C LEU A 29 -2.62 -6.03 4.31
N GLU A 30 -2.81 -7.22 4.88
CA GLU A 30 -3.89 -7.49 5.84
C GLU A 30 -3.79 -6.59 7.08
N THR A 31 -2.58 -6.40 7.62
CA THR A 31 -2.36 -5.47 8.74
C THR A 31 -2.78 -4.05 8.37
N LYS A 32 -2.52 -3.61 7.13
CA LYS A 32 -2.99 -2.29 6.65
C LYS A 32 -4.51 -2.23 6.48
N ARG A 33 -5.14 -3.31 6.01
CA ARG A 33 -6.61 -3.43 5.92
C ARG A 33 -7.29 -3.40 7.29
N GLN A 34 -6.67 -3.98 8.32
CA GLN A 34 -7.18 -3.91 9.69
C GLN A 34 -7.14 -2.50 10.28
N ILE A 35 -6.08 -1.73 10.00
CA ILE A 35 -5.95 -0.33 10.45
C ILE A 35 -6.99 0.56 9.76
N PHE A 36 -7.26 0.32 8.47
CA PHE A 36 -8.25 1.06 7.71
C PHE A 36 -9.16 0.11 6.92
N PRO A 37 -10.30 -0.30 7.51
CA PRO A 37 -11.20 -1.30 6.92
C PRO A 37 -11.74 -0.96 5.52
N ARG A 38 -11.66 0.30 5.07
CA ARG A 38 -12.05 0.65 3.70
C ARG A 38 -11.09 0.07 2.65
N PHE A 39 -9.87 -0.32 3.02
CA PHE A 39 -8.99 -1.00 2.07
C PHE A 39 -9.52 -2.37 1.64
N TYR A 40 -10.45 -3.02 2.39
CA TYR A 40 -11.12 -4.24 1.93
C TYR A 40 -11.87 -4.09 0.59
N PHE A 41 -12.23 -2.87 0.20
CA PHE A 41 -12.95 -2.61 -1.06
C PHE A 41 -12.04 -2.46 -2.28
N ILE A 42 -10.71 -2.50 -2.11
CA ILE A 42 -9.74 -2.36 -3.19
C ILE A 42 -8.84 -3.60 -3.32
N ALA A 43 -8.36 -3.83 -4.55
CA ALA A 43 -7.45 -4.92 -4.88
C ALA A 43 -6.06 -4.74 -4.24
N ASN A 44 -5.29 -5.82 -4.15
CA ASN A 44 -3.92 -5.77 -3.60
C ASN A 44 -3.02 -4.82 -4.38
N ASP A 45 -3.11 -4.82 -5.72
CA ASP A 45 -2.30 -3.93 -6.57
C ASP A 45 -2.61 -2.45 -6.30
N ASP A 46 -3.89 -2.09 -6.20
CA ASP A 46 -4.34 -0.74 -5.83
C ASP A 46 -3.83 -0.35 -4.43
N LEU A 47 -3.90 -1.28 -3.46
CA LEU A 47 -3.43 -1.04 -2.10
C LEU A 47 -1.91 -0.82 -2.06
N LEU A 48 -1.14 -1.59 -2.83
CA LEU A 48 0.31 -1.43 -2.94
C LEU A 48 0.67 -0.08 -3.57
N GLU A 49 -0.06 0.36 -4.57
CA GLU A 49 0.15 1.67 -5.19
C GLU A 49 -0.12 2.82 -4.20
N ILE A 50 -1.20 2.72 -3.41
CA ILE A 50 -1.48 3.68 -2.33
C ILE A 50 -0.33 3.70 -1.30
N LEU A 51 0.14 2.53 -0.89
CA LEU A 51 1.20 2.42 0.12
C LEU A 51 2.55 2.94 -0.41
N GLY A 52 2.86 2.69 -1.69
CA GLY A 52 4.06 3.18 -2.36
C GLY A 52 4.04 4.68 -2.64
N GLN A 53 2.86 5.23 -2.95
CA GLN A 53 2.65 6.64 -3.30
C GLN A 53 2.05 7.47 -2.16
N GLY A 54 2.07 6.99 -0.91
CA GLY A 54 1.43 7.66 0.23
C GLY A 54 1.92 9.09 0.54
N ARG A 55 3.04 9.52 -0.05
CA ARG A 55 3.55 10.90 0.03
C ARG A 55 3.04 11.81 -1.09
N ASN A 56 2.49 11.25 -2.15
CA ASN A 56 1.89 11.98 -3.26
C ASN A 56 0.36 11.88 -3.20
N PRO A 57 -0.30 12.85 -2.55
CA PRO A 57 -1.76 12.83 -2.40
C PRO A 57 -2.48 12.74 -3.74
N GLU A 58 -1.98 13.40 -4.80
CA GLU A 58 -2.62 13.43 -6.11
C GLU A 58 -2.71 12.04 -6.75
N ALA A 59 -1.69 11.21 -6.54
CA ALA A 59 -1.66 9.86 -7.08
C ALA A 59 -2.45 8.84 -6.25
N VAL A 60 -2.73 9.14 -4.98
CA VAL A 60 -3.58 8.31 -4.11
C VAL A 60 -5.07 8.56 -4.39
N MET A 61 -5.44 9.75 -4.90
CA MET A 61 -6.84 10.14 -5.17
C MET A 61 -7.66 9.17 -6.02
N PRO A 62 -7.15 8.61 -7.13
CA PRO A 62 -7.91 7.68 -7.97
C PRO A 62 -8.34 6.43 -7.20
N HIS A 63 -7.47 5.89 -6.35
CA HIS A 63 -7.76 4.71 -5.55
C HIS A 63 -8.73 5.02 -4.41
N MET A 64 -8.69 6.24 -3.86
CA MET A 64 -9.65 6.65 -2.83
C MET A 64 -11.08 6.69 -3.37
N LYS A 65 -11.30 7.07 -4.64
CA LYS A 65 -12.64 6.98 -5.25
C LYS A 65 -13.17 5.53 -5.27
N LYS A 66 -12.30 4.54 -5.49
CA LYS A 66 -12.66 3.11 -5.44
C LYS A 66 -12.98 2.63 -4.02
N CYS A 67 -12.36 3.20 -2.99
CA CYS A 67 -12.66 2.89 -1.59
C CYS A 67 -14.04 3.41 -1.11
N PHE A 68 -14.63 4.38 -1.82
CA PHE A 68 -15.82 5.09 -1.41
C PHE A 68 -16.85 5.19 -2.55
N ASP A 69 -17.68 4.16 -2.70
CA ASP A 69 -18.71 4.05 -3.74
C ASP A 69 -19.70 5.25 -3.83
N ASN A 70 -19.81 6.07 -2.79
CA ASN A 70 -20.71 7.22 -2.72
C ASN A 70 -20.01 8.58 -2.56
N ILE A 71 -18.69 8.67 -2.77
CA ILE A 71 -17.96 9.95 -2.72
C ILE A 71 -17.45 10.32 -4.11
N ASN A 72 -18.15 11.23 -4.77
CA ASN A 72 -17.78 11.72 -6.11
C ASN A 72 -16.52 12.60 -6.10
N THR A 73 -16.23 13.27 -4.98
CA THR A 73 -15.10 14.20 -4.87
C THR A 73 -14.55 14.22 -3.46
N LEU A 74 -13.27 13.90 -3.32
CA LEU A 74 -12.47 14.19 -2.14
C LEU A 74 -11.73 15.50 -2.40
N ARG A 75 -11.67 16.40 -1.41
CA ARG A 75 -10.85 17.62 -1.47
C ARG A 75 -9.73 17.46 -0.46
N ILE A 76 -8.49 17.39 -0.94
CA ILE A 76 -7.32 17.41 -0.06
C ILE A 76 -6.95 18.87 0.17
N GLU A 77 -7.28 19.41 1.34
CA GLU A 77 -6.84 20.74 1.75
C GLU A 77 -5.50 20.64 2.48
N LYS A 78 -4.51 21.43 2.03
CA LYS A 78 -3.28 21.61 2.79
C LYS A 78 -3.62 22.39 4.05
N VAL A 79 -3.53 21.74 5.20
CA VAL A 79 -3.64 22.43 6.49
C VAL A 79 -2.44 23.37 6.62
N THR A 80 -2.64 24.64 6.29
CA THR A 80 -1.68 25.68 6.66
C THR A 80 -1.79 25.90 8.16
N PRO A 81 -0.69 25.73 8.94
CA PRO A 81 -0.72 26.02 10.35
C PRO A 81 -1.05 27.50 10.54
N VAL A 82 -2.14 27.79 11.25
CA VAL A 82 -2.52 29.16 11.62
C VAL A 82 -1.46 29.66 12.60
N ARG A 83 -0.54 30.50 12.11
CA ARG A 83 0.33 31.27 13.01
C ARG A 83 -0.54 32.33 13.67
N ILE A 84 -0.94 32.08 14.92
CA ILE A 84 -1.44 33.13 15.80
C ILE A 84 -0.27 34.08 16.00
N LYS A 85 -0.25 35.20 15.26
CA LYS A 85 0.61 36.32 15.63
C LYS A 85 -0.02 36.91 16.88
N ALA A 86 0.71 36.85 18.00
CA ALA A 86 0.40 37.70 19.13
C ALA A 86 0.31 39.13 18.58
N ILE A 87 -0.81 39.81 18.87
CA ILE A 87 -0.86 41.26 18.76
C ILE A 87 0.05 41.72 19.89
N ASP A 88 1.24 42.20 19.53
CA ASP A 88 2.07 42.94 20.46
C ASP A 88 1.25 44.17 20.89
N CYS A 89 0.85 44.19 22.16
CA CYS A 89 0.19 45.32 22.82
C CYS A 89 1.17 46.48 22.98
#